data_AF-A0A0K8Q1I5-F1
#
_entry.id   AF-A0A0K8Q1I5-F1
#
_cell.length_a   1.000
_cell.length_b   1.000
_cell.length_c   1.000
_cell.angle_alpha   90.00
_cell.angle_beta   90.00
_cell.angle_gamma   90.00
#
_symmetry.space_group_name_H-M   'P 1'
#
loop_
_entity.id
_entity.type
_entity.pdbx_description
1 polymer ?
#
loop_
_entity_poly.entity_id
_entity_poly.type
_entity_poly.pdbx_seq_one_letter_code
_entity_poly.pdbx_strand_id
1 'polypeptide(L)' 'SVEVRIPPFGVTQCVEGPRHTRGTPPNVIECDAATWLSMVTGQLSWADAVASGKVAASGLRADLSKLLPL' A
#
# COMPACT_ATOMS: atom_id res chain seq x y z
N SER A 1 -11.93 0.73 2.84
CA SER A 1 -10.78 -0.17 3.08
C SER A 1 -9.63 0.15 2.15
N VAL A 2 -8.46 -0.48 2.34
CA VAL A 2 -7.28 -0.42 1.47
C VAL A 2 -6.85 -1.84 1.09
N GLU A 3 -6.63 -2.11 -0.20
CA GLU A 3 -6.06 -3.36 -0.67
C GLU A 3 -4.54 -3.24 -0.81
N VAL A 4 -3.79 -4.18 -0.26
CA VAL A 4 -2.32 -4.27 -0.46
C VAL A 4 -2.03 -5.53 -1.25
N ARG A 5 -1.34 -5.39 -2.38
CA ARG A 5 -0.99 -6.45 -3.33
C ARG A 5 0.52 -6.58 -3.42
N ILE A 6 1.03 -7.77 -3.10
CA ILE A 6 2.45 -8.11 -3.22
C ILE A 6 2.58 -9.30 -4.18
N PRO A 7 2.56 -9.10 -5.51
CA PRO A 7 2.67 -10.21 -6.45
C PRO A 7 4.07 -10.87 -6.41
N PRO A 8 4.14 -12.20 -6.58
CA PRO A 8 3.04 -13.17 -6.67
C PRO A 8 2.54 -13.68 -5.30
N PHE A 9 3.06 -13.15 -4.19
CA PHE A 9 2.93 -13.73 -2.86
C PHE A 9 1.55 -13.58 -2.22
N GLY A 10 0.83 -12.49 -2.47
CA GLY A 10 -0.54 -12.39 -1.96
C GLY A 10 -1.18 -11.01 -2.02
N VAL A 11 -2.41 -10.97 -1.52
CA VAL A 11 -3.24 -9.77 -1.40
C VAL A 11 -3.95 -9.77 -0.05
N THR A 12 -4.05 -8.60 0.58
CA THR A 12 -4.83 -8.42 1.82
C THR A 12 -5.62 -7.13 1.78
N GLN A 13 -6.69 -7.08 2.56
CA GLN A 13 -7.46 -5.86 2.82
C GLN A 13 -7.12 -5.40 4.24
N CYS A 14 -6.54 -4.20 4.35
CA CYS A 14 -6.24 -3.56 5.62
C CYS A 14 -6.93 -2.19 5.69
N VAL A 15 -6.89 -1.57 6.88
CA VAL A 15 -7.53 -0.27 7.17
C VAL A 15 -9.06 -0.32 7.05
N GLU A 16 -9.75 -0.13 8.17
CA GLU A 16 -11.21 -0.04 8.17
C GLU A 16 -11.69 1.17 7.36
N GLY A 17 -12.79 1.03 6.62
CA GLY A 17 -13.36 2.15 5.89
C GLY A 17 -14.49 1.75 4.96
N PRO A 18 -15.30 2.71 4.47
CA PRO A 18 -16.39 2.42 3.57
C PRO A 18 -15.88 1.67 2.34
N ARG A 19 -16.72 0.75 1.87
CA ARG A 19 -16.47 0.03 0.63
C ARG A 19 -16.47 1.04 -0.51
N HIS A 20 -15.57 0.88 -1.46
CA HIS A 20 -15.58 1.73 -2.65
C HIS A 20 -16.95 1.69 -3.33
N THR A 21 -17.46 2.87 -3.66
CA THR A 21 -18.67 3.03 -4.47
C THR A 21 -18.27 3.27 -5.92
N ARG A 22 -19.16 2.90 -6.85
CA ARG A 22 -18.96 3.08 -8.30
C ARG A 22 -18.59 4.55 -8.59
N GLY A 23 -17.47 4.78 -9.29
CA GLY A 23 -16.99 6.12 -9.66
C GLY A 23 -15.79 6.64 -8.87
N THR A 24 -15.39 5.98 -7.78
CA THR A 24 -14.12 6.29 -7.07
C THR A 24 -13.07 5.22 -7.36
N PRO A 25 -11.83 5.59 -7.74
CA PRO A 25 -10.75 4.61 -7.91
C PRO A 25 -10.54 3.82 -6.61
N PRO A 26 -10.41 2.48 -6.66
CA PRO A 26 -10.20 1.67 -5.46
C PRO A 26 -8.91 2.05 -4.73
N ASN A 27 -8.93 2.06 -3.39
CA ASN A 27 -7.73 2.23 -2.57
C ASN A 27 -6.87 0.97 -2.71
N VAL A 28 -5.84 1.03 -3.55
CA VAL A 28 -4.94 -0.09 -3.87
C VAL A 28 -3.51 0.39 -3.70
N ILE A 29 -2.70 -0.45 -3.06
CA ILE A 29 -1.26 -0.32 -2.93
C ILE A 29 -0.64 -1.58 -3.52
N GLU A 30 0.30 -1.42 -4.45
CA GLU A 30 0.98 -2.52 -5.11
C GLU A 30 2.49 -2.27 -5.17
N CYS A 31 3.28 -3.28 -4.80
CA CYS A 31 4.74 -3.30 -4.94
C CYS A 31 5.28 -4.73 -4.93
N ASP A 32 6.57 -4.90 -5.23
CA ASP A 32 7.25 -6.18 -5.10
C ASP A 32 7.55 -6.54 -3.63
N ALA A 33 7.85 -7.81 -3.38
CA ALA A 33 8.09 -8.30 -2.03
C ALA A 33 9.30 -7.70 -1.33
N ALA A 34 10.38 -7.39 -2.05
CA ALA A 34 11.57 -6.80 -1.44
C ALA A 34 11.28 -5.37 -0.96
N THR A 35 10.60 -4.58 -1.79
CA THR A 35 10.11 -3.24 -1.40
C THR A 35 9.17 -3.33 -0.19
N TRP A 36 8.20 -4.25 -0.20
CA TRP A 36 7.27 -4.44 0.91
C TRP A 36 7.99 -4.76 2.23
N LEU A 37 8.86 -5.77 2.23
CA LEU A 37 9.59 -6.18 3.42
C LEU A 37 10.51 -5.07 3.94
N SER A 38 11.13 -4.31 3.03
CA SER A 38 11.96 -3.15 3.41
C SER A 38 11.13 -2.07 4.11
N MET A 39 9.90 -1.83 3.67
CA MET A 39 9.00 -0.88 4.35
C MET A 39 8.48 -1.40 5.69
N VAL A 40 8.04 -2.65 5.73
CA VAL A 40 7.50 -3.28 6.94
C VAL A 40 8.53 -3.33 8.07
N THR A 41 9.80 -3.52 7.73
CA THR A 41 10.91 -3.58 8.71
C THR A 41 11.62 -2.23 8.92
N GLY A 42 11.16 -1.16 8.25
CA GLY A 42 11.67 0.21 8.44
C GLY A 42 13.00 0.54 7.74
N GLN A 43 13.47 -0.33 6.85
CA GLN A 43 14.69 -0.12 6.05
C GLN A 43 14.47 0.83 4.86
N LEU A 44 13.21 0.98 4.43
CA LEU A 44 12.78 1.93 3.41
C LEU A 44 11.54 2.67 3.92
N SER A 45 11.56 4.01 3.93
CA SER A 45 10.37 4.75 4.35
C SER A 45 9.25 4.66 3.29
N TRP A 46 8.00 4.76 3.73
CA TRP A 46 6.85 4.85 2.82
C TRP A 46 6.99 6.01 1.81
N ALA A 47 7.41 7.18 2.30
CA ALA A 47 7.57 8.36 1.45
C ALA A 47 8.63 8.14 0.37
N ASP A 48 9.77 7.53 0.70
CA ASP A 48 10.82 7.24 -0.26
C ASP A 48 10.40 6.16 -1.27
N ALA A 49 9.67 5.14 -0.83
CA ALA A 49 9.16 4.08 -1.70
C ALA A 49 8.18 4.63 -2.75
N VAL A 50 7.29 5.53 -2.35
CA VAL A 50 6.34 6.20 -3.27
C VAL A 50 7.08 7.19 -4.18
N ALA A 51 7.95 8.04 -3.63
CA ALA A 51 8.69 9.03 -4.41
C ALA A 51 9.62 8.39 -5.46
N SER A 52 10.17 7.21 -5.15
CA SER A 52 11.01 6.44 -6.08
C SER A 52 10.22 5.58 -7.08
N GLY A 53 8.89 5.58 -7.01
CA GLY A 53 8.03 4.78 -7.89
C GLY A 53 8.07 3.27 -7.61
N LYS A 54 8.67 2.84 -6.50
CA LYS A 54 8.67 1.42 -6.06
C LYS A 54 7.32 0.96 -5.53
N VAL A 55 6.46 1.90 -5.15
CA VAL A 55 5.09 1.65 -4.71
C VAL A 55 4.12 2.38 -5.62
N ALA A 56 3.20 1.64 -6.21
CA ALA A 56 2.03 2.19 -6.88
C ALA A 56 0.89 2.32 -5.86
N ALA A 57 0.51 3.55 -5.52
CA ALA A 57 -0.61 3.84 -4.62
C ALA A 57 -1.71 4.58 -5.38
N SER A 58 -2.94 4.07 -5.32
CA SER A 58 -4.11 4.64 -6.00
C SER A 58 -5.29 4.73 -5.03
N GLY A 59 -6.04 5.83 -5.09
CA GLY A 59 -7.17 6.11 -4.19
C GLY A 59 -6.79 6.99 -2.99
N LEU A 60 -7.77 7.75 -2.49
CA LEU A 60 -7.56 8.80 -1.48
C LEU A 60 -7.04 8.28 -0.12
N ARG A 61 -7.18 6.98 0.14
CA ARG A 61 -6.77 6.38 1.42
C ARG A 61 -5.65 5.36 1.26
N ALA A 62 -5.05 5.25 0.07
CA ALA A 62 -3.90 4.39 -0.17
C ALA A 62 -2.62 5.02 0.41
N ASP A 63 -2.60 5.17 1.74
CA ASP A 63 -1.49 5.71 2.50
C ASP A 63 -1.27 4.84 3.75
N LEU A 64 -0.09 4.24 3.85
CA LEU A 64 0.34 3.42 4.99
C LEU A 64 1.42 4.11 5.82
N SER A 65 1.75 5.38 5.57
CA SER A 65 2.80 6.12 6.28
C SER A 65 2.67 6.10 7.81
N LYS A 66 1.43 6.04 8.32
CA LYS A 66 1.14 6.00 9.76
C LYS A 66 1.06 4.59 10.35
N LEU A 67 1.13 3.57 9.51
CA LEU A 67 1.00 2.15 9.88
C LEU A 67 2.29 1.36 9.64
N LEU A 68 3.30 1.98 9.04
CA LEU A 68 4.59 1.38 8.75
C LEU A 68 5.69 2.16 9.49
N PRO A 69 6.75 1.47 9.98
CA PRO A 69 6.93 0.01 10.00
C PRO A 69 5.94 -0.71 10.93
N LEU A 70 5.77 -2.03 10.77
CA LEU A 70 4.87 -2.87 11.58
C LEU A 70 5.53 -3.41 12.86
#